data_AF-A0A0X3NSF3-F1
#
_entry.id   AF-A0A0X3NSF3-F1
#
_cell.length_a   1.000
_cell.length_b   1.000
_cell.length_c   1.000
_cell.angle_alpha   90.00
_cell.angle_beta   90.00
_cell.angle_gamma   90.00
#
_symmetry.space_group_name_H-M   'P 1'
#
loop_
_entity.id
_entity.type
_entity.pdbx_description
1 polymer ?
#
loop_
_entity_poly.entity_id
_entity_poly.type
_entity_poly.pdbx_seq_one_letter_code
_entity_poly.pdbx_strand_id
1 'polypeptide(L)'
;DQSLSPVSPFYSVICGIGEIDVDSDRSPVLSSTSPLLRDCATKPYLLLDVRDSDDFNNCHIIGALNYPATMLSRCMNFETREMLAFRNRPNHIIILYDEDERIAPRVATILTQRGYDNVFLLAGGLKVAWKLFPKGLILGDAPPSLKVKPGKRPSGEKKCPSAFLGL
;
A
#
# COMPACT_ATOMS: atom_id res chain seq x y z
N ASP A 1 27.09 27.55 -22.53
CA ASP A 1 27.00 28.32 -21.28
C ASP A 1 25.52 28.42 -20.92
N GLN A 2 25.08 27.62 -19.96
CA GLN A 2 23.68 27.54 -19.53
C GLN A 2 23.48 28.61 -18.45
N SER A 3 22.71 29.65 -18.76
CA SER A 3 22.10 30.50 -17.73
C SER A 3 20.60 30.58 -17.97
N LEU A 4 19.89 30.24 -16.90
CA LEU A 4 18.44 30.12 -16.75
C LEU A 4 17.73 31.39 -17.22
N SER A 5 16.83 31.26 -18.20
CA SER A 5 15.89 32.32 -18.54
C SER A 5 14.75 32.33 -17.50
N PRO A 6 14.43 33.49 -16.89
CA PRO A 6 13.29 33.59 -16.01
C PRO A 6 12.02 33.42 -16.85
N VAL A 7 11.18 32.45 -16.50
CA VAL A 7 9.83 32.34 -17.06
C VAL A 7 9.11 33.66 -16.85
N SER A 8 8.67 34.25 -17.96
CA SER A 8 8.19 35.62 -18.00
C SER A 8 6.91 35.78 -17.16
N PRO A 9 6.81 36.85 -16.34
CA PRO A 9 5.66 37.10 -15.47
C PRO A 9 4.34 37.25 -16.26
N PHE A 10 4.46 37.47 -17.57
CA PHE A 10 3.35 37.60 -18.50
C PHE A 10 2.58 36.29 -18.72
N TYR A 11 3.24 35.12 -18.67
CA TYR A 11 2.57 33.83 -18.84
C TYR A 11 1.62 33.51 -17.68
N SER A 12 1.98 33.93 -16.46
CA SER A 12 1.14 33.76 -15.26
C SER A 12 -0.17 34.54 -15.34
N VAL A 13 -0.18 35.70 -16.02
CA VAL A 13 -1.39 36.52 -16.20
C VAL A 13 -2.35 35.88 -17.20
N ILE A 14 -1.83 35.26 -18.27
CA ILE A 14 -2.65 34.63 -19.33
C ILE A 14 -3.40 33.38 -18.82
N CYS A 15 -2.85 32.67 -17.82
CA CYS A 15 -3.52 31.55 -17.16
C CYS A 15 -4.51 31.96 -16.06
N GLY A 16 -4.76 33.25 -15.86
CA GLY A 16 -5.72 33.76 -14.87
C GLY A 16 -5.20 33.77 -13.43
N ILE A 17 -3.88 33.73 -13.22
CA ILE A 17 -3.27 33.82 -11.88
C ILE A 17 -2.74 35.24 -11.72
N GLY A 18 -3.60 36.13 -11.25
CA GLY A 18 -3.27 37.53 -11.10
C GLY A 18 -3.92 38.15 -9.89
N GLU A 19 -3.49 37.77 -8.68
CA GLU A 19 -3.57 38.64 -7.50
C GLU A 19 -2.28 38.47 -6.69
N ILE A 20 -1.56 39.59 -6.55
CA ILE A 20 -0.35 39.73 -5.76
C ILE A 20 -0.77 40.33 -4.43
N ASP A 21 -1.08 39.49 -3.45
CA ASP A 21 -1.29 39.97 -2.09
C ASP A 21 0.06 40.10 -1.40
N VAL A 22 0.55 41.34 -1.40
CA VAL A 22 1.57 41.79 -0.46
C VAL A 22 0.85 42.03 0.86
N ASP A 23 0.75 40.99 1.69
CA ASP A 23 0.64 41.20 3.12
C ASP A 23 1.26 40.04 3.90
N SER A 24 2.04 40.45 4.91
CA SER A 24 2.65 39.55 5.87
C SER A 24 1.60 38.91 6.78
N ASP A 25 1.93 37.73 7.30
CA ASP A 25 1.24 36.97 8.33
C ASP A 25 0.16 35.95 7.92
N ARG A 26 0.59 34.68 8.07
CA ARG A 26 -0.15 33.46 8.40
C ARG A 26 -1.14 32.84 7.39
N SER A 27 -0.81 31.56 7.15
CA SER A 27 -1.63 30.43 6.68
C SER A 27 -1.85 30.32 5.17
N PRO A 28 -1.24 29.32 4.49
CA PRO A 28 -1.57 29.05 3.10
C PRO A 28 -2.97 28.46 3.04
N VAL A 29 -3.88 29.18 2.39
CA VAL A 29 -5.23 28.72 2.08
C VAL A 29 -5.11 27.61 1.03
N LEU A 30 -5.03 26.37 1.51
CA LEU A 30 -4.99 25.14 0.71
C LEU A 30 -6.39 24.85 0.13
N SER A 31 -6.72 25.54 -0.95
CA SER A 31 -7.80 25.16 -1.86
C SER A 31 -7.29 24.05 -2.78
N SER A 32 -7.93 22.87 -2.76
CA SER A 32 -7.73 21.70 -3.68
C SER A 32 -6.65 20.65 -3.38
N THR A 33 -6.31 20.37 -2.12
CA THR A 33 -5.61 19.11 -1.76
C THR A 33 -6.60 18.07 -1.26
N SER A 34 -6.54 16.86 -1.83
CA SER A 34 -7.37 15.71 -1.43
C SER A 34 -7.31 15.47 0.09
N PRO A 35 -8.40 14.99 0.73
CA PRO A 35 -8.45 14.74 2.18
C PRO A 35 -7.25 13.95 2.71
N LEU A 36 -6.76 12.99 1.91
CA LEU A 36 -5.63 12.11 2.23
C LEU A 36 -4.28 12.84 2.39
N LEU A 37 -4.12 14.03 1.80
CA LEU A 37 -2.89 14.82 1.95
C LEU A 37 -2.85 15.61 3.26
N ARG A 38 -4.02 15.98 3.81
CA ARG A 38 -4.09 16.56 5.16
C ARG A 38 -3.69 15.53 6.21
N ASP A 39 -4.01 14.26 5.98
CA ASP A 39 -3.67 13.17 6.89
C ASP A 39 -2.17 12.88 6.96
N CYS A 40 -1.39 13.26 5.95
CA CYS A 40 0.06 13.09 5.96
C CYS A 40 0.77 13.92 7.05
N ALA A 41 0.12 14.95 7.61
CA ALA A 41 0.65 15.75 8.70
C ALA A 41 0.24 15.24 10.09
N THR A 42 -0.83 14.44 10.16
CA THR A 42 -1.42 13.97 11.43
C THR A 42 -1.20 12.47 11.66
N LYS A 43 -1.01 11.69 10.60
CA LYS A 43 -0.86 10.23 10.65
C LYS A 43 0.62 9.85 10.58
N PRO A 44 1.17 9.16 11.61
CA PRO A 44 2.60 8.82 11.66
C PRO A 44 2.99 7.64 10.76
N TYR A 45 2.02 7.02 10.06
CA TYR A 45 2.29 5.89 9.19
C TYR A 45 1.42 5.89 7.93
N LEU A 46 2.00 5.39 6.85
CA LEU A 46 1.32 5.02 5.61
C LEU A 46 1.28 3.50 5.52
N LEU A 47 0.11 2.93 5.25
CA LEU A 47 -0.06 1.49 5.11
C LEU A 47 -0.36 1.16 3.64
N LEU A 48 0.46 0.33 3.01
CA LEU A 48 0.36 -0.02 1.59
C LEU A 48 0.15 -1.52 1.43
N ASP A 49 -0.92 -1.87 0.72
CA ASP A 49 -1.20 -3.24 0.27
C ASP A 49 -0.57 -3.46 -1.10
N VAL A 50 0.39 -4.38 -1.19
CA VAL A 50 1.15 -4.58 -2.43
C VAL A 50 0.54 -5.58 -3.42
N ARG A 51 -0.64 -6.12 -3.09
CA ARG A 51 -1.37 -7.06 -3.94
C ARG A 51 -2.06 -6.34 -5.10
N ASP A 52 -2.58 -7.13 -6.03
CA ASP A 52 -3.41 -6.63 -7.11
C ASP A 52 -4.69 -5.99 -6.59
N SER A 53 -5.25 -5.07 -7.37
CA SER A 53 -6.39 -4.26 -6.94
C SER A 53 -7.64 -5.11 -6.64
N ASP A 54 -7.82 -6.24 -7.32
CA ASP A 54 -8.93 -7.16 -7.05
C ASP A 54 -8.84 -7.78 -5.65
N ASP A 55 -7.65 -8.22 -5.24
CA ASP A 55 -7.43 -8.77 -3.90
C ASP A 55 -7.61 -7.73 -2.80
N PHE A 56 -7.16 -6.51 -3.05
CA PHE A 56 -7.39 -5.37 -2.16
C PHE A 56 -8.88 -5.04 -2.03
N ASN A 57 -9.61 -4.98 -3.13
CA ASN A 57 -11.05 -4.68 -3.14
C ASN A 57 -11.87 -5.77 -2.43
N ASN A 58 -11.43 -7.03 -2.49
CA ASN A 58 -12.06 -8.14 -1.78
C ASN A 58 -11.88 -8.03 -0.27
N CYS A 59 -10.66 -7.73 0.19
CA CYS A 59 -10.36 -7.52 1.60
C CYS A 59 -9.05 -6.76 1.81
N HIS A 60 -9.00 -5.83 2.76
CA HIS A 60 -7.77 -5.09 3.10
C HIS A 60 -7.85 -4.50 4.52
N ILE A 61 -6.71 -4.11 5.09
CA ILE A 61 -6.68 -3.45 6.41
C ILE A 61 -7.28 -2.05 6.29
N ILE A 62 -8.09 -1.65 7.28
CA ILE A 62 -8.71 -0.32 7.33
C ILE A 62 -7.65 0.78 7.17
N GLY A 63 -7.88 1.69 6.21
CA GLY A 63 -6.99 2.84 5.97
C GLY A 63 -5.68 2.49 5.24
N ALA A 64 -5.56 1.28 4.68
CA ALA A 64 -4.52 0.94 3.72
C ALA A 64 -4.82 1.52 2.33
N LEU A 65 -3.77 1.82 1.56
CA LEU A 65 -3.87 2.16 0.14
C LEU A 65 -3.35 1.00 -0.71
N ASN A 66 -3.96 0.78 -1.87
CA ASN A 66 -3.48 -0.21 -2.83
C ASN A 66 -2.25 0.31 -3.58
N TYR A 67 -1.18 -0.46 -3.57
CA TYR A 67 0.07 -0.20 -4.29
C TYR A 67 0.56 -1.49 -4.96
N PRO A 68 -0.07 -1.95 -6.06
CA PRO A 68 0.26 -3.22 -6.68
C PRO A 68 1.74 -3.30 -7.04
N ALA A 69 2.38 -4.44 -6.78
CA ALA A 69 3.81 -4.65 -7.09
C ALA A 69 4.15 -4.41 -8.58
N THR A 70 3.15 -4.51 -9.47
CA THR A 70 3.26 -4.16 -10.90
C THR A 70 3.67 -2.70 -11.14
N MET A 71 3.40 -1.79 -10.19
CA MET A 71 3.84 -0.39 -10.24
C MET A 71 5.36 -0.24 -10.30
N LEU A 72 6.11 -1.18 -9.71
CA LEU A 72 7.57 -1.13 -9.68
C LEU A 72 8.21 -1.25 -11.07
N SER A 73 7.53 -1.91 -12.00
CA SER A 73 8.01 -2.09 -13.38
C SER A 73 7.96 -0.80 -14.20
N ARG A 74 7.27 0.24 -13.71
CA ARG A 74 7.13 1.51 -14.43
C ARG A 74 8.42 2.32 -14.33
N CYS A 75 8.92 2.81 -15.46
CA CYS A 75 10.07 3.73 -15.49
C CYS A 75 9.70 5.13 -14.99
N MET A 76 8.44 5.54 -15.19
CA MET A 76 7.90 6.83 -14.76
C MET A 76 6.66 6.60 -13.90
N ASN A 77 6.48 7.40 -12.84
CA ASN A 77 5.31 7.37 -11.95
C ASN A 77 5.11 6.03 -11.20
N PHE A 78 6.21 5.43 -10.72
CA PHE A 78 6.10 4.31 -9.78
C PHE A 78 5.75 4.78 -8.36
N GLU A 79 5.99 6.05 -8.03
CA GLU A 79 5.68 6.65 -6.71
C GLU A 79 4.26 7.24 -6.72
N THR A 80 3.47 6.95 -5.68
CA THR A 80 2.22 7.67 -5.44
C THR A 80 2.49 8.98 -4.69
N ARG A 81 1.51 9.89 -4.71
CA ARG A 81 1.63 11.18 -4.02
C ARG A 81 1.82 10.97 -2.51
N GLU A 82 1.15 9.98 -1.94
CA GLU A 82 1.21 9.62 -0.53
C GLU A 82 2.58 9.02 -0.18
N MET A 83 3.13 8.17 -1.04
CA MET A 83 4.50 7.67 -0.84
C MET A 83 5.52 8.80 -0.83
N LEU A 84 5.41 9.76 -1.75
CA LEU A 84 6.28 10.95 -1.77
C LEU A 84 6.11 11.80 -0.50
N ALA A 85 4.89 11.92 0.01
CA ALA A 85 4.62 12.63 1.25
C ALA A 85 5.20 11.94 2.49
N PHE A 86 5.39 10.61 2.48
CA PHE A 86 5.96 9.89 3.62
C PHE A 86 7.46 9.58 3.47
N ARG A 87 8.02 9.69 2.26
CA ARG A 87 9.41 9.31 1.95
C ARG A 87 10.40 9.99 2.88
N ASN A 88 11.14 9.19 3.65
CA ASN A 88 12.23 9.61 4.54
C ASN A 88 11.89 10.79 5.46
N ARG A 89 10.60 10.98 5.77
CA ARG A 89 10.17 12.02 6.70
C ARG A 89 10.45 11.59 8.14
N PRO A 90 10.94 12.50 9.01
CA PRO A 90 11.12 12.19 10.41
C PRO A 90 9.76 11.85 11.03
N ASN A 91 9.73 10.86 11.92
CA ASN A 91 8.54 10.41 12.65
C ASN A 91 7.41 9.86 11.75
N HIS A 92 7.71 9.53 10.49
CA HIS A 92 6.78 8.92 9.55
C HIS A 92 7.37 7.62 9.00
N ILE A 93 6.54 6.58 8.90
CA ILE A 93 6.96 5.28 8.38
C ILE A 93 6.01 4.80 7.29
N ILE A 94 6.54 4.02 6.35
CA ILE A 94 5.74 3.34 5.31
C ILE A 94 5.74 1.84 5.64
N ILE A 95 4.57 1.28 5.84
CA ILE A 95 4.39 -0.14 6.15
C ILE A 95 3.81 -0.82 4.91
N LEU A 96 4.52 -1.83 4.41
CA LEU A 96 4.09 -2.68 3.31
C LEU A 96 3.53 -3.99 3.86
N TYR A 97 2.48 -4.49 3.24
CA TYR A 97 1.96 -5.82 3.52
C TYR A 97 1.32 -6.45 2.28
N ASP A 98 1.18 -7.76 2.33
CA ASP A 98 0.46 -8.60 1.37
C ASP A 98 -0.35 -9.65 2.14
N GLU A 99 -0.73 -10.76 1.51
CA GLU A 99 -1.49 -11.81 2.18
C GLU A 99 -0.62 -12.67 3.12
N ASP A 100 0.61 -13.04 2.70
CA ASP A 100 1.45 -14.06 3.34
C ASP A 100 2.97 -13.88 3.15
N GLU A 101 3.41 -12.63 3.00
CA GLU A 101 4.79 -12.13 2.89
C GLU A 101 5.55 -12.60 1.65
N ARG A 102 4.86 -13.04 0.60
CA ARG A 102 5.50 -13.52 -0.63
C ARG A 102 5.96 -12.40 -1.57
N ILE A 103 5.25 -11.28 -1.57
CA ILE A 103 5.43 -10.17 -2.51
C ILE A 103 6.06 -8.98 -1.79
N ALA A 104 5.59 -8.67 -0.58
CA ALA A 104 5.97 -7.49 0.18
C ALA A 104 7.49 -7.34 0.40
N PRO A 105 8.27 -8.39 0.76
CA PRO A 105 9.72 -8.25 0.94
C PRO A 105 10.46 -7.84 -0.34
N ARG A 106 10.00 -8.34 -1.50
CA ARG A 106 10.56 -7.96 -2.80
C ARG A 106 10.27 -6.50 -3.11
N VAL A 107 9.04 -6.03 -2.84
CA VAL A 107 8.67 -4.63 -3.01
C VAL A 107 9.50 -3.73 -2.09
N ALA A 108 9.63 -4.09 -0.81
CA ALA A 108 10.46 -3.36 0.15
C ALA A 108 11.89 -3.19 -0.35
N THR A 109 12.52 -4.29 -0.79
CA THR A 109 13.89 -4.28 -1.32
C THR A 109 14.04 -3.28 -2.47
N ILE A 110 13.10 -3.28 -3.42
CA ILE A 110 13.16 -2.39 -4.59
C ILE A 110 12.93 -0.93 -4.17
N LEU A 111 12.01 -0.67 -3.23
CA LEU A 111 11.78 0.68 -2.73
C LEU A 111 12.99 1.23 -1.97
N THR A 112 13.65 0.41 -1.14
CA THR A 112 14.90 0.78 -0.47
C THR A 112 16.02 1.05 -1.46
N GLN A 113 16.17 0.23 -2.50
CA GLN A 113 17.12 0.50 -3.59
C GLN A 113 16.82 1.81 -4.34
N ARG A 114 15.56 2.27 -4.33
CA ARG A 114 15.12 3.54 -4.91
C ARG A 114 15.17 4.71 -3.92
N GLY A 115 15.75 4.52 -2.74
CA GLY A 115 16.00 5.56 -1.74
C GLY A 115 14.83 5.83 -0.81
N TYR A 116 14.07 4.79 -0.45
CA TYR A 116 13.13 4.79 0.66
C TYR A 116 13.73 4.04 1.87
N ASP A 117 14.12 4.78 2.90
CA ASP A 117 14.82 4.25 4.07
C ASP A 117 13.85 3.96 5.23
N ASN A 118 12.67 4.59 5.23
CA ASN A 118 11.65 4.44 6.27
C ASN A 118 10.56 3.41 5.90
N VAL A 119 10.93 2.33 5.21
CA VAL A 119 10.03 1.25 4.78
C VAL A 119 10.13 0.05 5.71
N PHE A 120 8.98 -0.47 6.13
CA PHE A 120 8.84 -1.59 7.05
C PHE A 120 7.83 -2.60 6.51
N LEU A 121 7.91 -3.85 6.98
CA LEU A 121 7.01 -4.93 6.59
C LEU A 121 6.06 -5.28 7.74
N LEU A 122 4.80 -5.52 7.42
CA LEU A 122 3.85 -6.08 8.38
C LEU A 122 4.06 -7.59 8.53
N ALA A 123 4.60 -7.99 9.68
CA ALA A 123 4.88 -9.38 9.99
C ALA A 123 3.61 -10.27 9.91
N GLY A 124 3.70 -11.36 9.14
CA GLY A 124 2.64 -12.34 8.91
C GLY A 124 1.54 -11.91 7.94
N GLY A 125 1.63 -10.71 7.36
CA GLY A 125 0.69 -10.19 6.37
C GLY A 125 -0.78 -10.19 6.83
N LEU A 126 -1.68 -10.19 5.86
CA LEU A 126 -3.12 -10.17 6.11
C LEU A 126 -3.62 -11.45 6.80
N LYS A 127 -3.00 -12.60 6.57
CA LYS A 127 -3.37 -13.88 7.23
C LYS A 127 -3.23 -13.80 8.74
N VAL A 128 -2.11 -13.28 9.25
CA VAL A 128 -1.90 -13.17 10.70
C VAL A 128 -2.76 -12.06 11.28
N ALA A 129 -2.88 -10.93 10.58
CA ALA A 129 -3.80 -9.86 10.97
C ALA A 129 -5.24 -10.36 11.14
N TRP A 130 -5.73 -11.19 10.20
CA TRP A 130 -7.07 -11.79 10.28
C TRP A 130 -7.23 -12.75 11.47
N LYS A 131 -6.21 -13.58 11.74
CA LYS A 131 -6.25 -14.53 12.86
C LYS A 131 -6.26 -13.83 14.23
N LEU A 132 -5.50 -12.76 14.39
CA LEU A 132 -5.37 -12.03 15.65
C LEU A 132 -6.53 -11.06 15.87
N PHE A 133 -6.97 -10.39 14.81
CA PHE A 133 -8.00 -9.34 14.85
C PHE A 133 -9.07 -9.56 13.78
N PRO A 134 -9.90 -10.61 13.92
CA PRO A 134 -10.91 -10.96 12.92
C PRO A 134 -12.05 -9.94 12.80
N LYS A 135 -12.18 -9.00 13.76
CA LYS A 135 -13.19 -7.94 13.76
C LYS A 135 -12.53 -6.58 13.89
N GLY A 136 -12.97 -5.63 13.08
CA GLY A 136 -12.63 -4.21 13.24
C GLY A 136 -11.26 -3.77 12.72
N LEU A 137 -10.42 -4.68 12.21
CA LEU A 137 -9.15 -4.33 11.56
C LEU A 137 -9.19 -4.44 10.02
N ILE A 138 -9.94 -5.41 9.51
CA ILE A 138 -9.99 -5.76 8.09
C ILE A 138 -11.36 -5.41 7.53
N LEU A 139 -11.37 -4.68 6.41
CA LEU A 139 -12.54 -4.44 5.57
C LEU A 139 -12.70 -5.58 4.58
N GLY A 140 -13.94 -6.01 4.35
CA GLY A 140 -14.26 -7.10 3.44
C GLY A 140 -14.30 -8.47 4.12
N ASP A 141 -14.23 -9.51 3.30
CA ASP A 141 -14.32 -10.91 3.73
C ASP A 141 -12.97 -11.48 4.18
N ALA A 142 -13.01 -12.70 4.74
CA ALA A 142 -11.79 -13.45 5.02
C ALA A 142 -10.90 -13.58 3.75
N PRO A 143 -9.56 -13.48 3.90
CA PRO A 143 -8.62 -13.63 2.80
C PRO A 143 -8.90 -14.89 1.96
N PRO A 144 -8.78 -14.84 0.62
CA PRO A 144 -9.15 -15.94 -0.27
C PRO A 144 -8.49 -17.27 0.11
N SER A 145 -7.25 -17.23 0.61
CA SER A 145 -6.51 -18.42 1.03
C SER A 145 -7.06 -19.10 2.29
N LEU A 146 -7.82 -18.38 3.11
CA LEU A 146 -8.48 -18.91 4.32
C LEU A 146 -9.90 -19.41 4.03
N LYS A 147 -10.48 -19.09 2.87
CA LYS A 147 -11.74 -19.69 2.42
C LYS A 147 -11.48 -21.15 2.08
N VAL A 148 -11.74 -22.05 3.04
CA VAL A 148 -11.67 -23.50 2.83
C VAL A 148 -12.55 -23.84 1.63
N LYS A 149 -11.96 -24.28 0.52
CA LYS A 149 -12.74 -24.91 -0.56
C LYS A 149 -13.45 -26.12 0.07
N PRO A 150 -14.78 -26.27 -0.04
CA PRO A 150 -15.45 -27.48 0.42
C PRO A 150 -14.76 -28.67 -0.26
N GLY A 151 -14.12 -29.50 0.55
CA GLY A 151 -13.15 -30.48 0.09
C GLY A 151 -13.75 -31.45 -0.94
N LYS A 152 -13.03 -31.64 -2.05
CA LYS A 152 -13.18 -32.85 -2.86
C LYS A 152 -12.76 -34.01 -1.95
N ARG A 153 -13.71 -34.85 -1.53
CA ARG A 153 -13.43 -36.06 -0.72
C ARG A 153 -12.32 -36.86 -1.41
N PRO A 154 -11.28 -37.31 -0.70
CA PRO A 154 -10.31 -38.21 -1.30
C PRO A 154 -11.02 -39.55 -1.61
N SER A 155 -11.27 -39.82 -2.88
CA SER A 155 -11.66 -41.15 -3.36
C SER A 155 -10.42 -42.04 -3.34
N GLY A 156 -10.23 -42.76 -2.24
CA GLY A 156 -9.05 -43.60 -2.04
C GLY A 156 -9.24 -44.61 -0.94
N GLU A 157 -10.37 -45.32 -0.93
CA GLU A 157 -10.59 -46.46 -0.05
C GLU A 157 -9.79 -47.66 -0.59
N LYS A 158 -8.53 -47.78 -0.18
CA LYS A 158 -7.78 -49.02 -0.36
C LYS A 158 -8.07 -49.93 0.84
N LYS A 159 -8.91 -50.94 0.60
CA LYS A 159 -9.19 -52.04 1.53
C LYS A 159 -7.87 -52.67 2.02
N CYS A 160 -7.70 -52.77 3.34
CA CYS A 160 -6.67 -53.61 3.96
C CYS A 160 -7.08 -55.10 3.84
N PRO A 161 -6.17 -56.02 3.48
CA PRO A 161 -6.48 -57.44 3.55
C PRO A 161 -6.52 -57.89 5.01
N SER A 162 -7.59 -58.58 5.40
CA SER A 162 -7.71 -59.24 6.70
C SER A 162 -6.68 -60.37 6.80
N ALA A 163 -5.77 -60.26 7.77
CA ALA A 163 -4.95 -61.38 8.20
C ALA A 163 -5.87 -62.47 8.78
N PHE A 164 -5.90 -63.63 8.12
CA PHE A 164 -6.57 -64.83 8.62
C PHE A 164 -5.64 -65.48 9.64
N LEU A 165 -5.97 -65.35 10.92
CA LEU A 165 -5.35 -66.10 12.00
C LEU A 165 -5.99 -67.50 11.99
N GLY A 166 -5.20 -68.54 11.73
CA GLY A 166 -5.64 -69.93 11.80
C GLY A 166 -4.50 -70.79 12.36
N LEU A 167 -4.80 -71.39 13.51
CA LEU A 167 -4.00 -72.36 14.27
C LEU A 167 -3.59 -73.58 13.44
#